data_AF-A0A942A7M1-F1
#
_entry.id   AF-A0A942A7M1-F1
#
_cell.length_a   1.000
_cell.length_b   1.000
_cell.length_c   1.000
_cell.angle_alpha   90.00
_cell.angle_beta   90.00
_cell.angle_gamma   90.00
#
_symmetry.space_group_name_H-M   'P 1'
#
loop_
_entity.id
_entity.type
_entity.pdbx_description
1 polymer ?
#
loop_
_entity_poly.entity_id
_entity_poly.type
_entity_poly.pdbx_seq_one_letter_code
_entity_poly.pdbx_strand_id
1 'polypeptide(L)' 'MESIKQIYRIGHGPSSSHTMGPMRAAQMFVERNRGAVRFNVTLYGSLAATGKGH' A
#
# COMPACT_ATOMS: atom_id res chain seq x y z
N MET A 1 -6.59 2.04 -22.74
CA MET A 1 -5.28 1.56 -23.22
C MET A 1 -4.31 1.68 -22.05
N GLU A 2 -3.66 0.59 -21.65
CA GLU A 2 -2.65 0.67 -20.61
C GLU A 2 -1.44 1.45 -21.13
N SER A 3 -1.00 2.45 -20.35
CA SER A 3 0.20 3.22 -20.66
C SER A 3 1.44 2.47 -20.21
N ILE A 4 2.58 2.64 -20.90
CA ILE A 4 3.90 2.18 -20.45
C ILE A 4 4.24 2.67 -19.02
N LYS A 5 3.66 3.80 -18.60
CA LYS A 5 3.76 4.34 -17.24
C LYS A 5 3.10 3.46 -16.17
N GLN A 6 2.26 2.49 -16.54
CA GLN A 6 1.71 1.51 -15.61
C GLN A 6 2.69 0.35 -15.34
N ILE A 7 3.61 0.09 -16.28
CA ILE A 7 4.65 -0.93 -16.16
C ILE A 7 5.86 -0.34 -15.43
N TYR A 8 6.36 0.81 -15.91
CA TYR A 8 7.51 1.50 -15.34
C TYR A 8 7.05 2.66 -14.45
N ARG A 9 7.11 2.45 -13.13
CA ARG A 9 6.67 3.41 -12.12
C ARG A 9 7.81 3.72 -11.16
N ILE A 10 8.00 5.01 -10.89
CA ILE A 10 8.85 5.45 -9.77
C ILE A 10 8.16 5.04 -8.47
N GLY A 11 8.93 4.52 -7.53
CA GLY A 11 8.43 4.08 -6.23
C GLY A 11 9.56 3.69 -5.30
N HIS A 12 9.17 3.18 -4.13
CA HIS A 12 10.07 2.70 -3.09
C HIS A 12 10.07 1.17 -3.09
N GLY A 13 11.27 0.59 -3.01
CA GLY A 13 11.43 -0.83 -2.73
C GLY A 13 11.19 -1.14 -1.25
N PRO A 14 11.29 -2.42 -0.86
CA PRO A 14 11.71 -3.57 -1.67
C PRO A 14 10.61 -4.17 -2.56
N SER A 15 9.32 -3.88 -2.34
CA SER A 15 8.24 -4.54 -3.08
C SER A 15 7.08 -3.64 -3.48
N SER A 16 6.68 -3.75 -4.74
CA SER A 16 5.48 -3.07 -5.24
C SER A 16 4.20 -3.54 -4.53
N SER A 17 4.09 -4.83 -4.20
CA SER A 17 2.86 -5.42 -3.63
C SER A 17 2.81 -5.32 -2.11
N HIS A 18 3.95 -5.33 -1.42
CA HIS A 18 4.02 -5.35 0.04
C HIS A 18 4.47 -4.01 0.64
N THR A 19 5.05 -3.10 -0.16
CA THR A 19 5.43 -1.75 0.27
C THR A 19 4.51 -0.70 -0.37
N MET A 20 4.56 -0.56 -1.70
CA MET A 20 3.87 0.52 -2.42
C MET A 20 2.35 0.37 -2.44
N GLY A 21 1.84 -0.86 -2.59
CA GLY A 21 0.41 -1.18 -2.58
C GLY A 21 -0.26 -0.78 -1.26
N PRO A 22 0.22 -1.30 -0.11
CA PRO A 22 -0.30 -0.95 1.20
C PRO A 22 -0.19 0.55 1.51
N MET A 23 0.92 1.20 1.14
CA MET A 23 1.08 2.65 1.29
C MET A 23 -0.02 3.43 0.56
N ARG A 24 -0.29 3.10 -0.71
CA ARG A 24 -1.37 3.74 -1.49
C ARG A 24 -2.74 3.47 -0.87
N ALA A 25 -2.99 2.24 -0.41
CA ALA A 25 -4.24 1.89 0.27
C ALA A 25 -4.44 2.71 1.55
N ALA A 26 -3.39 2.88 2.35
CA ALA A 26 -3.42 3.69 3.57
C ALA A 26 -3.69 5.17 3.27
N GLN A 27 -3.03 5.74 2.25
CA GLN A 27 -3.26 7.13 1.82
C GLN A 27 -4.72 7.35 1.41
N MET A 28 -5.25 6.48 0.54
CA MET A 28 -6.66 6.53 0.14
C MET A 28 -7.62 6.40 1.33
N PHE A 29 -7.29 5.57 2.32
CA PHE A 29 -8.10 5.39 3.51
C PHE A 29 -8.13 6.65 4.39
N VAL A 30 -6.96 7.27 4.61
CA VAL A 30 -6.84 8.50 5.41
C VAL A 30 -7.60 9.66 4.75
N GLU A 31 -7.47 9.81 3.43
CA GLU A 31 -8.16 10.88 2.68
C GLU A 31 -9.68 10.82 2.82
N ARG A 32 -10.23 9.60 2.90
CA ARG A 32 -11.67 9.37 3.08
C ARG A 32 -12.13 9.54 4.53
N ASN A 33 -11.22 9.54 5.50
CA ASN A 33 -11.52 9.48 6.93
C ASN A 33 -10.76 10.56 7.73
N ARG A 34 -10.68 11.79 7.21
CA ARG A 34 -9.85 12.89 7.78
C ARG A 34 -10.17 13.27 9.24
N GLY A 35 -11.34 12.93 9.75
CA GLY A 35 -11.75 13.19 11.14
C GLY A 35 -11.59 12.01 12.10
N ALA A 36 -11.02 10.89 11.66
CA ALA A 36 -10.90 9.71 12.50
C ALA A 36 -9.87 9.92 13.62
N VAL A 37 -10.26 9.60 14.85
CA VAL A 37 -9.40 9.70 16.04
C VAL A 37 -8.44 8.51 16.18
N ARG A 38 -8.71 7.40 15.48
CA ARG A 38 -7.89 6.19 15.51
C ARG A 38 -8.05 5.39 14.22
N PHE A 39 -6.94 4.80 13.80
CA PHE A 39 -6.90 3.80 12.73
C PHE A 39 -6.43 2.47 13.30
N ASN A 40 -6.97 1.37 12.77
CA ASN A 40 -6.46 0.03 13.03
C ASN A 40 -6.27 -0.66 11.68
N VAL A 41 -5.18 -1.42 11.56
CA VAL A 41 -4.84 -2.18 10.36
C VAL A 41 -4.62 -3.63 10.75
N THR A 42 -5.26 -4.53 10.03
CA THR A 42 -5.02 -5.96 10.14
C THR A 42 -4.50 -6.44 8.80
N LEU A 43 -3.31 -7.04 8.79
CA LEU A 43 -2.75 -7.67 7.61
C LEU A 43 -3.21 -9.13 7.58
N TYR A 44 -3.49 -9.63 6.38
CA TYR A 44 -3.95 -11.01 6.17
C TYR A 44 -3.04 -11.75 5.18
N GLY A 45 -3.04 -13.08 5.26
CA GLY A 45 -2.40 -13.96 4.28
C GLY A 45 -0.92 -13.66 4.06
N SER A 46 -0.50 -13.61 2.79
CA SER A 46 0.89 -13.35 2.40
C SER A 46 1.41 -11.99 2.88
N LEU A 47 0.56 -10.96 2.86
CA LEU A 47 0.92 -9.62 3.32
C LEU A 47 1.29 -9.62 4.81
N ALA A 48 0.57 -10.38 5.63
CA ALA A 48 0.93 -10.56 7.04
C ALA A 48 2.19 -11.42 7.21
N ALA A 49 2.29 -12.50 6.43
CA ALA A 49 3.36 -13.48 6.57
C ALA A 49 4.74 -12.91 6.25
N THR A 50 4.86 -12.06 5.23
CA THR A 50 6.16 -11.55 4.77
C THR A 50 6.31 -10.04 4.92
N GLY A 51 5.25 -9.32 5.30
CA GLY A 51 5.24 -7.85 5.32
C GLY A 51 6.31 -7.19 6.19
N LYS A 52 6.84 -7.88 7.21
CA LYS A 52 7.92 -7.33 8.06
C LYS A 52 9.26 -7.17 7.33
N GLY A 53 9.54 -8.03 6.34
CA GLY A 53 10.77 -7.98 5.54
C GLY A 53 10.62 -7.20 4.23
N HIS A 54 9.44 -6.65 3.99
CA HIS A 54 9.09 -5.86 2.82
C HIS A 54 8.79 -4.40 3.21
#